data_AF-A0A7K2EE18-F1
#
_entry.id   AF-A0A7K2EE18-F1
#
_cell.length_a   1.000
_cell.length_b   1.000
_cell.length_c   1.000
_cell.angle_alpha   90.00
_cell.angle_beta   90.00
_cell.angle_gamma   90.00
#
_symmetry.space_group_name_H-M   'P 1'
#
loop_
_entity.id
_entity.type
_entity.pdbx_description
1 polymer ?
#
loop_
_entity_poly.entity_id
_entity_poly.type
_entity_poly.pdbx_seq_one_letter_code
_entity_poly.pdbx_strand_id
1 'polypeptide(L)'
;MERAGRFRGVQGLEHGDRPRGGCRGVRRRRPRGPRLQRDRRGHRHRRCRGQDHPGGVLAVTGRLVVLASGAGTNLGAILDAVAQGRLDAEVAAVIINRRDAGARLLAERAGIPVHYRPLAPYRKEARPAHEKGSVTATASAACGWDPTADRRRYDADLAELVASVEPDLVVLAGWMHLLSSDFLGHFPNRVINLHPALPGEFPGSDAIGDAWGAFKAGRINRTGVMVHYVPDEGVDSGPPIASVEVAIGPRETLEALRGRIRAVEHDLIVRAIAMTLAGRQRVPVSMSAS
;
A
#
# COMPACT_ATOMS: atom_id res chain seq x y z
N MET A 1 54.65 21.02 16.55
CA MET A 1 54.32 21.61 17.87
C MET A 1 52.85 21.33 18.15
N GLU A 2 52.56 20.11 18.57
CA GLU A 2 51.26 19.69 19.10
C GLU A 2 51.35 19.66 20.63
N ARG A 3 50.33 20.17 21.33
CA ARG A 3 50.16 19.94 22.76
C ARG A 3 48.82 19.25 23.00
N ALA A 4 48.92 17.96 23.29
CA ALA A 4 47.86 17.13 23.84
C ALA A 4 47.68 17.40 25.34
N GLY A 5 46.43 17.60 25.76
CA GLY A 5 46.02 17.64 27.17
C GLY A 5 45.55 16.26 27.63
N ARG A 6 46.14 15.76 28.71
CA ARG A 6 45.82 14.48 29.38
C ARG A 6 44.64 14.66 30.32
N PHE A 7 43.73 13.68 30.38
CA PHE A 7 42.91 13.39 31.55
C PHE A 7 42.91 11.87 31.82
N ARG A 8 43.42 11.48 32.99
CA ARG A 8 43.09 10.24 33.72
C ARG A 8 41.79 10.54 34.50
N GLY A 9 40.77 9.72 34.68
CA GLY A 9 40.66 8.27 34.80
C GLY A 9 40.19 7.95 36.22
N VAL A 10 38.93 7.50 36.42
CA VAL A 10 38.49 6.74 37.62
C VAL A 10 37.32 5.83 37.23
N GLN A 11 37.40 4.57 37.67
CA GLN A 11 36.45 3.48 37.50
C GLN A 11 35.49 3.38 38.70
N GLY A 12 34.32 2.76 38.51
CA GLY A 12 33.85 1.70 39.39
C GLY A 12 32.50 1.87 40.13
N LEU A 13 31.78 0.74 40.18
CA LEU A 13 30.75 0.27 41.16
C LEU A 13 29.30 0.76 40.94
N GLU A 14 28.20 0.02 41.19
CA GLU A 14 27.82 -1.40 41.41
C GLU A 14 26.25 -1.41 41.41
N HIS A 15 25.57 -2.31 40.71
CA HIS A 15 24.67 -3.37 41.24
C HIS A 15 23.82 -3.01 42.49
N GLY A 16 22.48 -3.05 42.32
CA GLY A 16 21.51 -2.87 43.41
C GLY A 16 20.11 -3.39 43.05
N ASP A 17 19.62 -4.30 43.88
CA ASP A 17 18.52 -5.24 43.72
C ASP A 17 17.07 -4.70 43.60
N ARG A 18 16.22 -5.56 43.02
CA ARG A 18 14.75 -5.54 43.19
C ARG A 18 14.35 -5.93 44.62
N PRO A 19 13.12 -5.58 45.03
CA PRO A 19 12.28 -6.66 45.54
C PRO A 19 10.87 -6.72 44.96
N ARG A 20 10.41 -7.96 44.89
CA ARG A 20 9.06 -8.41 44.55
C ARG A 20 8.13 -8.18 45.74
N GLY A 21 6.91 -7.71 45.47
CA GLY A 21 5.81 -7.71 46.44
C GLY A 21 4.51 -8.10 45.75
N GLY A 22 4.14 -9.37 45.83
CA GLY A 22 2.83 -9.85 45.41
C GLY A 22 1.83 -9.75 46.56
N CYS A 23 0.54 -9.53 46.25
CA CYS A 23 -0.57 -9.94 47.10
C CYS A 23 -1.86 -10.16 46.29
N ARG A 24 -2.13 -11.45 46.06
CA ARG A 24 -3.39 -12.18 46.28
C ARG A 24 -4.70 -11.54 45.79
N GLY A 25 -5.26 -12.22 44.78
CA GLY A 25 -6.62 -12.01 44.29
C GLY A 25 -7.70 -12.33 45.32
N VAL A 26 -8.77 -11.55 45.25
CA VAL A 26 -10.04 -11.79 45.93
C VAL A 26 -11.05 -12.20 44.87
N ARG A 27 -11.41 -13.49 44.86
CA ARG A 27 -12.53 -14.04 44.08
C ARG A 27 -13.84 -13.55 44.70
N ARG A 28 -14.62 -12.72 43.99
CA ARG A 28 -16.02 -12.46 44.34
C ARG A 28 -16.95 -13.29 43.46
N ARG A 29 -17.73 -14.13 44.14
CA ARG A 29 -18.74 -15.05 43.59
C ARG A 29 -19.92 -14.26 43.02
N ARG A 30 -20.45 -14.70 41.87
CA ARG A 30 -21.69 -14.20 41.25
C ARG A 30 -22.91 -14.57 42.12
N PRO A 31 -23.85 -13.67 42.39
CA PRO A 31 -25.18 -14.05 42.85
C PRO A 31 -26.10 -14.40 41.68
N ARG A 32 -26.91 -15.43 41.91
CA ARG A 32 -27.93 -16.01 41.04
C ARG A 32 -29.09 -15.01 40.84
N GLY A 33 -29.64 -14.99 39.62
CA GLY A 33 -30.73 -14.08 39.24
C GLY A 33 -32.09 -14.45 39.82
N PRO A 34 -33.09 -13.54 39.75
CA PRO A 34 -34.48 -13.85 39.99
C PRO A 34 -35.29 -14.00 38.69
N ARG A 35 -35.81 -15.23 38.54
CA ARG A 35 -37.16 -15.64 38.12
C ARG A 35 -37.97 -14.70 37.22
N LEU A 36 -38.29 -15.26 36.04
CA LEU A 36 -39.34 -14.88 35.10
C LEU A 36 -40.69 -14.58 35.79
N GLN A 37 -41.23 -13.39 35.53
CA GLN A 37 -42.67 -13.16 35.58
C GLN A 37 -43.21 -13.01 34.15
N ARG A 38 -44.30 -13.72 33.89
CA ARG A 38 -45.04 -13.76 32.63
C ARG A 38 -45.80 -12.44 32.47
N ASP A 39 -45.52 -11.70 31.40
CA ASP A 39 -46.46 -10.71 30.89
C ASP A 39 -47.19 -11.26 29.67
N ARG A 40 -48.51 -11.16 29.72
CA ARG A 40 -49.46 -11.53 28.69
C ARG A 40 -49.65 -10.31 27.80
N ARG A 41 -49.18 -10.36 26.56
CA ARG A 41 -49.75 -9.55 25.46
C ARG A 41 -49.31 -10.13 24.13
N GLY A 42 -50.29 -10.48 23.30
CA GLY A 42 -50.11 -11.25 22.09
C GLY A 42 -49.46 -10.44 20.98
N HIS A 43 -48.56 -11.10 20.25
CA HIS A 43 -48.30 -10.84 18.84
C HIS A 43 -48.00 -12.20 18.19
N ARG A 44 -48.87 -12.62 17.27
CA ARG A 44 -48.66 -13.82 16.45
C ARG A 44 -47.54 -13.51 15.46
N HIS A 45 -46.29 -13.77 15.86
CA HIS A 45 -45.20 -13.87 14.89
C HIS A 45 -45.43 -15.12 14.05
N ARG A 46 -45.90 -14.93 12.81
CA ARG A 46 -45.78 -15.94 11.75
C ARG A 46 -44.32 -16.38 11.72
N ARG A 47 -44.07 -17.65 12.04
CA ARG A 47 -42.80 -18.31 11.76
C ARG A 47 -42.61 -18.28 10.24
N CYS A 48 -41.73 -17.40 9.77
CA CYS A 48 -41.18 -17.53 8.43
C CYS A 48 -40.40 -18.86 8.42
N ARG A 49 -40.94 -19.85 7.71
CA ARG A 49 -40.23 -21.06 7.36
C ARG A 49 -38.94 -20.65 6.67
N GLY A 50 -37.83 -21.27 7.07
CA GLY A 50 -36.55 -21.16 6.39
C GLY A 50 -36.77 -21.42 4.91
N GLN A 51 -36.38 -20.45 4.09
CA GLN A 51 -36.15 -20.66 2.69
C GLN A 51 -34.67 -21.03 2.57
N ASP A 52 -34.41 -22.33 2.57
CA ASP A 52 -33.16 -22.89 2.07
C ASP A 52 -32.96 -22.34 0.65
N HIS A 53 -31.96 -21.50 0.46
CA HIS A 53 -31.54 -21.05 -0.86
C HIS A 53 -30.48 -22.03 -1.38
N PRO A 54 -30.75 -22.81 -2.44
CA PRO A 54 -29.74 -23.61 -3.10
C PRO A 54 -28.99 -22.74 -4.12
N GLY A 55 -27.67 -22.78 -4.09
CA GLY A 55 -26.82 -22.16 -5.12
C GLY A 55 -25.78 -21.20 -4.55
N GLY A 56 -24.86 -21.72 -3.75
CA GLY A 56 -23.61 -21.01 -3.45
C GLY A 56 -22.78 -20.93 -4.73
N VAL A 57 -22.89 -19.82 -5.46
CA VAL A 57 -21.78 -19.38 -6.31
C VAL A 57 -20.65 -19.09 -5.32
N LEU A 58 -19.56 -19.86 -5.38
CA LEU A 58 -18.32 -19.49 -4.69
C LEU A 58 -18.01 -18.06 -5.17
N ALA A 59 -18.19 -17.07 -4.30
CA ALA A 59 -17.81 -15.70 -4.60
C ALA A 59 -16.32 -15.73 -4.93
N VAL A 60 -15.97 -15.36 -6.17
CA VAL A 60 -14.58 -15.31 -6.59
C VAL A 60 -13.97 -14.09 -5.91
N THR A 61 -13.22 -14.33 -4.84
CA THR A 61 -12.43 -13.32 -4.12
C THR A 61 -11.40 -12.73 -5.09
N GLY A 62 -11.30 -11.40 -5.15
CA GLY A 62 -10.40 -10.75 -6.11
C GLY A 62 -8.93 -11.00 -5.79
N ARG A 63 -8.13 -11.36 -6.80
CA ARG A 63 -6.71 -11.70 -6.62
C ARG A 63 -5.80 -10.49 -6.90
N LEU A 64 -5.09 -10.04 -5.86
CA LEU A 64 -4.26 -8.82 -5.91
C LEU A 64 -2.78 -9.14 -6.00
N VAL A 65 -2.05 -8.36 -6.80
CA VAL A 65 -0.59 -8.21 -6.67
C VAL A 65 -0.28 -6.78 -6.25
N VAL A 66 0.48 -6.61 -5.17
CA VAL A 66 0.81 -5.28 -4.63
C VAL A 66 2.28 -4.96 -4.88
N LEU A 67 2.57 -3.82 -5.51
CA LEU A 67 3.92 -3.30 -5.74
C LEU A 67 4.22 -2.19 -4.73
N ALA A 68 5.35 -2.28 -4.02
CA ALA A 68 5.74 -1.29 -3.01
C ALA A 68 7.26 -1.07 -2.94
N SER A 69 7.69 0.18 -2.71
CA SER A 69 9.10 0.53 -2.53
C SER A 69 9.45 0.98 -1.10
N GLY A 70 8.45 1.38 -0.31
CA GLY A 70 8.65 2.05 0.98
C GLY A 70 8.26 1.24 2.21
N ALA A 71 7.82 1.95 3.25
CA ALA A 71 7.44 1.38 4.55
C ALA A 71 6.26 0.38 4.46
N GLY A 72 5.43 0.46 3.43
CA GLY A 72 4.32 -0.48 3.21
C GLY A 72 3.08 -0.21 4.06
N THR A 73 2.87 1.01 4.56
CA THR A 73 1.68 1.34 5.37
C THR A 73 0.38 1.13 4.61
N ASN A 74 0.34 1.45 3.31
CA ASN A 74 -0.79 1.15 2.43
C ASN A 74 -1.01 -0.37 2.25
N LEU A 75 0.06 -1.16 2.11
CA LEU A 75 -0.03 -2.63 2.13
C LEU A 75 -0.65 -3.11 3.45
N GLY A 76 -0.19 -2.58 4.60
CA GLY A 76 -0.77 -2.91 5.91
C GLY A 76 -2.28 -2.67 5.96
N ALA A 77 -2.75 -1.51 5.48
CA ALA A 77 -4.18 -1.19 5.42
C ALA A 77 -4.99 -2.17 4.55
N ILE A 78 -4.43 -2.60 3.41
CA ILE A 78 -5.03 -3.60 2.53
C ILE A 78 -5.13 -4.95 3.26
N LEU A 79 -4.04 -5.41 3.88
CA LEU A 79 -4.01 -6.67 4.62
C LEU A 79 -4.99 -6.69 5.79
N ASP A 80 -5.05 -5.60 6.56
CA ASP A 80 -6.00 -5.45 7.66
C ASP A 80 -7.44 -5.47 7.15
N ALA A 81 -7.73 -4.88 6.00
CA ALA A 81 -9.06 -4.91 5.40
C ALA A 81 -9.49 -6.30 4.94
N VAL A 82 -8.57 -7.06 4.33
CA VAL A 82 -8.81 -8.46 3.94
C VAL A 82 -9.04 -9.32 5.18
N ALA A 83 -8.17 -9.24 6.19
CA ALA A 83 -8.29 -10.02 7.41
C ALA A 83 -9.58 -9.74 8.20
N GLN A 84 -10.12 -8.52 8.09
CA GLN A 84 -11.36 -8.10 8.73
C GLN A 84 -12.61 -8.36 7.87
N GLY A 85 -12.47 -8.91 6.66
CA GLY A 85 -13.58 -9.13 5.73
C GLY A 85 -14.21 -7.85 5.18
N ARG A 86 -13.52 -6.69 5.29
CA ARG A 86 -13.93 -5.41 4.69
C ARG A 86 -13.60 -5.32 3.20
N LEU A 87 -12.70 -6.17 2.73
CA LEU A 87 -12.29 -6.28 1.34
C LEU A 87 -12.34 -7.75 0.94
N ASP A 88 -13.21 -8.10 -0.01
CA ASP A 88 -13.31 -9.44 -0.60
C ASP A 88 -12.22 -9.63 -1.65
N ALA A 89 -10.99 -9.71 -1.17
CA ALA A 89 -9.81 -9.93 -1.99
C ALA A 89 -8.75 -10.75 -1.23
N GLU A 90 -7.81 -11.35 -1.96
CA GLU A 90 -6.59 -11.91 -1.41
C GLU A 90 -5.37 -11.17 -2.00
N VAL A 91 -4.32 -11.03 -1.21
CA VAL A 91 -3.03 -10.53 -1.70
C VAL A 91 -2.17 -11.74 -2.06
N ALA A 92 -2.12 -12.08 -3.34
CA ALA A 92 -1.45 -13.27 -3.84
C ALA A 92 0.08 -13.13 -3.86
N ALA A 93 0.59 -11.93 -4.10
CA ALA A 93 2.02 -11.65 -4.01
C ALA A 93 2.29 -10.16 -3.74
N VAL A 94 3.44 -9.90 -3.11
CA VAL A 94 3.98 -8.56 -2.95
C VAL A 94 5.32 -8.45 -3.67
N ILE A 95 5.45 -7.42 -4.52
CA ILE A 95 6.67 -7.15 -5.25
C ILE A 95 7.34 -5.90 -4.66
N ILE A 96 8.63 -6.02 -4.37
CA ILE A 96 9.44 -4.92 -3.85
C ILE A 96 10.69 -4.72 -4.71
N ASN A 97 11.07 -3.47 -4.95
CA ASN A 97 12.31 -3.14 -5.66
C ASN A 97 13.43 -2.62 -4.74
N ARG A 98 13.12 -2.47 -3.45
CA ARG A 98 14.03 -2.02 -2.40
C ARG A 98 14.13 -3.09 -1.31
N ARG A 99 15.36 -3.48 -0.97
CA ARG A 99 15.59 -4.58 0.00
C ARG A 99 15.18 -4.20 1.42
N ASP A 100 15.24 -2.90 1.74
CA ASP A 100 14.88 -2.27 3.01
C ASP A 100 13.38 -1.90 3.11
N ALA A 101 12.57 -2.22 2.09
CA ALA A 101 11.14 -1.91 2.10
C ALA A 101 10.42 -2.60 3.27
N GLY A 102 9.79 -1.81 4.14
CA GLY A 102 8.99 -2.32 5.27
C GLY A 102 7.82 -3.21 4.83
N ALA A 103 7.33 -3.02 3.60
CA ALA A 103 6.32 -3.87 2.95
C ALA A 103 6.71 -5.36 2.96
N ARG A 104 8.01 -5.66 2.85
CA ARG A 104 8.55 -7.03 2.94
C ARG A 104 8.14 -7.72 4.23
N LEU A 105 8.40 -7.07 5.36
CA LEU A 105 8.17 -7.66 6.68
C LEU A 105 6.67 -7.84 6.94
N LEU A 106 5.83 -6.94 6.44
CA LEU A 106 4.38 -7.06 6.54
C LEU A 106 3.86 -8.27 5.77
N ALA A 107 4.31 -8.45 4.53
CA ALA A 107 3.93 -9.58 3.69
C ALA A 107 4.44 -10.92 4.25
N GLU A 108 5.71 -10.99 4.68
CA GLU A 108 6.29 -12.19 5.30
C GLU A 108 5.51 -12.60 6.56
N ARG A 109 5.12 -11.65 7.41
CA ARG A 109 4.31 -11.91 8.61
C ARG A 109 2.90 -12.41 8.29
N ALA A 110 2.34 -11.98 7.16
CA ALA A 110 1.05 -12.43 6.66
C ALA A 110 1.13 -13.74 5.85
N GLY A 111 2.32 -14.32 5.67
CA GLY A 111 2.52 -15.55 4.88
C GLY A 111 2.38 -15.36 3.37
N ILE A 112 2.50 -14.12 2.88
CA ILE A 112 2.34 -13.79 1.46
C ILE A 112 3.69 -13.89 0.73
N PRO A 113 3.73 -14.51 -0.47
CA PRO A 113 4.93 -14.53 -1.30
C PRO A 113 5.49 -13.12 -1.56
N VAL A 114 6.79 -12.94 -1.32
CA VAL A 114 7.50 -11.69 -1.60
C VAL A 114 8.54 -11.89 -2.68
N HIS A 115 8.51 -11.05 -3.70
CA HIS A 115 9.52 -11.04 -4.77
C HIS A 115 10.32 -9.74 -4.73
N TYR A 116 11.64 -9.86 -4.52
CA TYR A 116 12.57 -8.75 -4.66
C TYR A 116 13.04 -8.63 -6.12
N ARG A 117 12.77 -7.48 -6.74
CA ARG A 117 13.13 -7.15 -8.13
C ARG A 117 13.76 -5.76 -8.20
N PRO A 118 15.07 -5.62 -7.96
CA PRO A 118 15.75 -4.33 -8.11
C PRO A 118 16.03 -4.01 -9.58
N LEU A 119 15.99 -2.71 -9.94
CA LEU A 119 16.39 -2.21 -11.26
C LEU A 119 17.93 -2.20 -11.46
N ALA A 120 18.70 -2.18 -10.37
CA ALA A 120 20.16 -2.02 -10.42
C ALA A 120 20.93 -3.03 -11.30
N PRO A 121 20.55 -4.32 -11.41
CA PRO A 121 21.22 -5.27 -12.30
C PRO A 121 21.15 -4.87 -13.78
N TYR A 122 19.98 -4.41 -14.25
CA TYR A 122 19.75 -3.99 -15.63
C TYR A 122 20.69 -2.84 -16.04
N ARG A 123 20.85 -1.86 -15.16
CA ARG A 123 21.78 -0.73 -15.36
C ARG A 123 23.25 -1.10 -15.39
N LYS A 124 23.63 -2.22 -14.76
CA LYS A 124 25.03 -2.68 -14.70
C LYS A 124 25.38 -3.53 -15.91
N GLU A 125 24.45 -4.36 -16.38
CA GLU A 125 24.61 -5.13 -17.61
C GLU A 125 24.83 -4.21 -18.83
N ALA A 126 24.18 -3.05 -18.85
CA ALA A 126 24.31 -2.07 -19.93
C ALA A 126 25.47 -1.08 -19.78
N ARG A 127 26.22 -1.08 -18.66
CA ARG A 127 27.30 -0.11 -18.39
C ARG A 127 28.68 -0.71 -18.67
N PRO A 128 29.49 -0.17 -19.61
CA PRO A 128 30.88 -0.58 -19.76
C PRO A 128 31.68 -0.30 -18.46
N ALA A 129 32.63 -1.19 -18.16
CA ALA A 129 33.23 -1.37 -16.82
C ALA A 129 34.05 -0.20 -16.24
N HIS A 130 34.13 0.96 -16.91
CA HIS A 130 35.21 1.93 -16.69
C HIS A 130 34.79 3.24 -16.00
N GLU A 131 33.50 3.57 -15.87
CA GLU A 131 33.11 4.86 -15.28
C GLU A 131 32.27 4.68 -14.01
N LYS A 132 32.60 5.42 -12.95
CA LYS A 132 31.77 5.60 -11.74
C LYS A 132 31.41 7.08 -11.64
N GLY A 133 30.15 7.40 -11.89
CA GLY A 133 29.60 8.77 -11.82
C GLY A 133 28.19 8.86 -12.40
N SER A 134 27.48 9.94 -12.07
CA SER A 134 26.24 10.36 -12.73
C SER A 134 26.59 10.87 -14.12
N VAL A 135 26.34 10.04 -15.13
CA VAL A 135 26.54 10.41 -16.54
C VAL A 135 25.40 11.32 -16.98
N THR A 136 25.75 12.47 -17.57
CA THR A 136 24.79 13.34 -18.25
C THR A 136 24.20 12.60 -19.45
N ALA A 137 23.00 12.98 -19.92
CA ALA A 137 22.35 12.34 -21.07
C ALA A 137 23.29 12.25 -22.30
N THR A 138 24.16 13.24 -22.49
CA THR A 138 25.16 13.30 -23.56
C THR A 138 26.26 12.24 -23.44
N ALA A 139 26.65 11.85 -22.22
CA ALA A 139 27.64 10.80 -21.98
C ALA A 139 27.04 9.39 -22.11
N SER A 140 25.72 9.23 -21.89
CA SER A 140 25.03 7.95 -22.09
C SER A 140 25.08 7.47 -23.55
N ALA A 141 24.87 8.38 -24.50
CA ALA A 141 24.90 8.08 -25.93
C ALA A 141 26.30 7.69 -26.44
N ALA A 142 27.36 8.29 -25.88
CA ALA A 142 28.74 8.00 -26.28
C ALA A 142 29.22 6.59 -25.87
N CYS A 143 28.58 5.99 -24.86
CA CYS A 143 28.89 4.64 -24.37
C CYS A 143 27.84 3.59 -24.74
N GLY A 144 26.83 3.95 -25.55
CA GLY A 144 25.72 3.05 -25.92
C GLY A 144 24.76 2.72 -24.76
N TRP A 145 24.80 3.48 -23.66
CA TRP A 145 23.92 3.29 -22.52
C TRP A 145 22.56 3.97 -22.77
N ASP A 146 21.49 3.19 -22.80
CA ASP A 146 20.12 3.70 -22.88
C ASP A 146 19.34 3.37 -21.59
N PRO A 147 19.17 4.34 -20.66
CA PRO A 147 18.40 4.12 -19.45
C PRO A 147 16.91 3.82 -19.70
N THR A 148 16.40 4.16 -20.88
CA THR A 148 15.02 3.83 -21.29
C THR A 148 14.92 2.34 -21.60
N ALA A 149 15.85 1.80 -22.37
CA ALA A 149 15.91 0.36 -22.68
C ALA A 149 16.07 -0.49 -21.40
N ASP A 150 16.94 -0.06 -20.47
CA ASP A 150 17.12 -0.75 -19.18
C ASP A 150 15.82 -0.84 -18.39
N ARG A 151 15.09 0.28 -18.30
CA ARG A 151 13.80 0.34 -17.62
C ARG A 151 12.77 -0.54 -18.30
N ARG A 152 12.68 -0.47 -19.63
CA ARG A 152 11.74 -1.29 -20.43
C ARG A 152 11.98 -2.78 -20.24
N ARG A 153 13.25 -3.24 -20.28
CA ARG A 153 13.60 -4.64 -20.02
C ARG A 153 13.25 -5.06 -18.60
N TYR A 154 13.55 -4.24 -17.61
CA TYR A 154 13.15 -4.48 -16.22
C TYR A 154 11.62 -4.59 -16.08
N ASP A 155 10.86 -3.71 -16.73
CA ASP A 155 9.40 -3.67 -16.68
C ASP A 155 8.77 -4.87 -17.41
N ALA A 156 9.38 -5.36 -18.50
CA ALA A 156 8.97 -6.58 -19.19
C ALA A 156 9.14 -7.82 -18.28
N ASP A 157 10.32 -8.01 -17.69
CA ASP A 157 10.58 -9.12 -16.76
C ASP A 157 9.67 -9.05 -15.51
N LEU A 158 9.39 -7.82 -15.05
CA LEU A 158 8.46 -7.58 -13.95
C LEU A 158 7.04 -7.99 -14.33
N ALA A 159 6.61 -7.72 -15.56
CA ALA A 159 5.29 -8.09 -16.06
C ALA A 159 5.12 -9.60 -16.21
N GLU A 160 6.14 -10.32 -16.71
CA GLU A 160 6.13 -11.78 -16.78
C GLU A 160 5.95 -12.40 -15.38
N LEU A 161 6.71 -11.91 -14.39
CA LEU A 161 6.55 -12.35 -13.01
C LEU A 161 5.13 -12.09 -12.50
N VAL A 162 4.61 -10.88 -12.66
CA VAL A 162 3.27 -10.52 -12.16
C VAL A 162 2.20 -11.33 -12.89
N ALA A 163 2.35 -11.56 -14.19
CA ALA A 163 1.43 -12.36 -14.99
C ALA A 163 1.37 -13.83 -14.52
N SER A 164 2.51 -14.40 -14.10
CA SER A 164 2.56 -15.76 -13.55
C SER A 164 1.77 -15.94 -12.25
N VAL A 165 1.41 -14.84 -11.57
CA VAL A 165 0.57 -14.86 -10.36
C VAL A 165 -0.92 -14.80 -10.70
N GLU A 166 -1.27 -14.49 -11.95
CA GLU A 166 -2.63 -14.34 -12.48
C GLU A 166 -3.50 -13.34 -11.68
N PRO A 167 -3.07 -12.06 -11.51
CA PRO A 167 -3.85 -11.09 -10.76
C PRO A 167 -5.08 -10.59 -11.52
N ASP A 168 -6.17 -10.38 -10.78
CA ASP A 168 -7.31 -9.57 -11.22
C ASP A 168 -6.98 -8.08 -11.24
N LEU A 169 -6.09 -7.66 -10.34
CA LEU A 169 -5.71 -6.26 -10.16
C LEU A 169 -4.28 -6.13 -9.61
N VAL A 170 -3.50 -5.22 -10.21
CA VAL A 170 -2.19 -4.78 -9.74
C VAL A 170 -2.37 -3.44 -9.02
N VAL A 171 -1.87 -3.35 -7.79
CA VAL A 171 -1.99 -2.16 -6.93
C VAL A 171 -0.62 -1.58 -6.66
N LEU A 172 -0.39 -0.33 -7.09
CA LEU A 172 0.82 0.42 -6.79
C LEU A 172 0.62 1.16 -5.45
N ALA A 173 1.25 0.63 -4.39
CA ALA A 173 1.09 1.10 -3.02
C ALA A 173 2.41 1.73 -2.53
N GLY A 174 2.71 2.93 -3.03
CA GLY A 174 4.00 3.60 -2.78
C GLY A 174 5.13 2.98 -3.62
N TRP A 175 4.84 2.65 -4.87
CA TRP A 175 5.79 2.18 -5.87
C TRP A 175 6.53 3.37 -6.48
N MET A 176 7.84 3.47 -6.22
CA MET A 176 8.65 4.64 -6.59
C MET A 176 9.38 4.42 -7.93
N HIS A 177 8.67 3.89 -8.93
CA HIS A 177 9.21 3.58 -10.25
C HIS A 177 8.11 3.69 -11.32
N LEU A 178 8.39 4.38 -12.42
CA LEU A 178 7.45 4.55 -13.51
C LEU A 178 7.42 3.29 -14.40
N LEU A 179 6.26 2.65 -14.50
CA LEU A 179 6.07 1.46 -15.32
C LEU A 179 5.98 1.83 -16.81
N SER A 180 6.71 1.11 -17.65
CA SER A 180 6.65 1.26 -19.10
C SER A 180 5.39 0.60 -19.69
N SER A 181 5.13 0.91 -20.96
CA SER A 181 4.11 0.24 -21.76
C SER A 181 4.34 -1.28 -21.86
N ASP A 182 5.58 -1.75 -21.70
CA ASP A 182 5.90 -3.19 -21.70
C ASP A 182 5.30 -3.87 -20.47
N PHE A 183 5.17 -3.18 -19.34
CA PHE A 183 4.42 -3.68 -18.19
C PHE A 183 2.92 -3.46 -18.36
N LEU A 184 2.51 -2.23 -18.64
CA LEU A 184 1.09 -1.83 -18.63
C LEU A 184 0.27 -2.58 -19.69
N GLY A 185 0.86 -2.91 -20.83
CA GLY A 185 0.22 -3.69 -21.90
C GLY A 185 -0.24 -5.09 -21.49
N HIS A 186 0.35 -5.69 -20.45
CA HIS A 186 -0.07 -6.99 -19.91
C HIS A 186 -1.32 -6.89 -19.03
N PHE A 187 -1.60 -5.69 -18.49
CA PHE A 187 -2.62 -5.46 -17.49
C PHE A 187 -3.56 -4.30 -17.91
N PRO A 188 -4.20 -4.37 -19.10
CA PRO A 188 -5.09 -3.30 -19.56
C PRO A 188 -6.25 -3.11 -18.57
N ASN A 189 -6.42 -1.89 -18.09
CA ASN A 189 -7.44 -1.53 -17.08
C ASN A 189 -7.35 -2.36 -15.79
N ARG A 190 -6.15 -2.85 -15.44
CA ARG A 190 -5.87 -3.69 -14.26
C ARG A 190 -4.72 -3.16 -13.40
N VAL A 191 -4.27 -1.93 -13.62
CA VAL A 191 -3.25 -1.29 -12.79
C VAL A 191 -3.83 -0.02 -12.18
N ILE A 192 -3.77 0.08 -10.84
CA ILE A 192 -4.19 1.27 -10.12
C ILE A 192 -3.07 1.78 -9.23
N ASN A 193 -3.02 3.10 -9.04
CA ASN A 193 -2.03 3.76 -8.21
C ASN A 193 -2.72 4.69 -7.22
N LEU A 194 -2.16 4.75 -6.00
CA LEU A 194 -2.49 5.79 -5.03
C LEU A 194 -1.47 6.93 -5.15
N HIS A 195 -1.97 8.15 -5.25
CA HIS A 195 -1.16 9.37 -5.30
C HIS A 195 -1.66 10.37 -4.24
N PRO A 196 -0.79 10.93 -3.38
CA PRO A 196 -1.19 11.85 -2.31
C PRO A 196 -1.37 13.30 -2.80
N ALA A 197 -2.19 13.47 -3.83
CA ALA A 197 -2.70 14.75 -4.31
C ALA A 197 -4.08 14.57 -4.96
N LEU A 198 -4.76 15.69 -5.26
CA LEU A 198 -5.97 15.68 -6.07
C LEU A 198 -5.64 15.46 -7.56
N PRO A 199 -6.60 15.00 -8.39
CA PRO A 199 -6.39 14.83 -9.83
C PRO A 199 -5.88 16.11 -10.50
N GLY A 200 -4.76 15.99 -11.23
CA GLY A 200 -4.11 17.10 -11.93
C GLY A 200 -3.24 18.00 -11.05
N GLU A 201 -3.12 17.71 -9.75
CA GLU A 201 -2.31 18.49 -8.81
C GLU A 201 -1.06 17.72 -8.38
N PHE A 202 0.07 18.44 -8.26
CA PHE A 202 1.33 17.96 -7.69
C PHE A 202 1.78 16.55 -8.17
N PRO A 203 1.90 16.30 -9.49
CA PRO A 203 2.39 15.01 -9.98
C PRO A 203 3.85 14.78 -9.58
N GLY A 204 4.24 13.52 -9.40
CA GLY A 204 5.61 13.14 -9.06
C GLY A 204 5.82 12.75 -7.59
N SER A 205 7.09 12.73 -7.16
CA SER A 205 7.51 11.92 -6.01
C SER A 205 7.34 12.54 -4.61
N ASP A 206 7.23 13.87 -4.48
CA ASP A 206 7.06 14.56 -3.18
C ASP A 206 5.82 15.46 -3.16
N ALA A 207 4.69 14.94 -3.66
CA ALA A 207 3.45 15.69 -3.78
C ALA A 207 2.98 16.35 -2.46
N ILE A 208 3.18 15.69 -1.32
CA ILE A 208 2.87 16.26 0.00
C ILE A 208 3.79 17.45 0.31
N GLY A 209 5.08 17.34 0.01
CA GLY A 209 6.05 18.43 0.17
C GLY A 209 5.72 19.62 -0.73
N ASP A 210 5.37 19.36 -1.99
CA ASP A 210 4.99 20.39 -2.96
C ASP A 210 3.70 21.11 -2.56
N ALA A 211 2.68 20.36 -2.14
CA ALA A 211 1.44 20.90 -1.60
C ALA A 211 1.70 21.75 -0.34
N TRP A 212 2.59 21.27 0.54
CA TRP A 212 2.99 22.03 1.73
C TRP A 212 3.70 23.34 1.38
N GLY A 213 4.63 23.32 0.41
CA GLY A 213 5.29 24.52 -0.10
C GLY A 213 4.29 25.52 -0.69
N ALA A 214 3.31 25.03 -1.45
CA ALA A 214 2.23 25.86 -2.00
C ALA A 214 1.33 26.47 -0.91
N PHE A 215 1.00 25.69 0.12
CA PHE A 215 0.25 26.18 1.28
C PHE A 215 1.03 27.27 2.04
N LYS A 216 2.32 27.05 2.30
CA LYS A 216 3.18 28.04 2.97
C LYS A 216 3.32 29.33 2.18
N ALA A 217 3.19 29.26 0.86
CA ALA A 217 3.16 30.42 -0.03
C ALA A 217 1.77 31.08 -0.16
N GLY A 218 0.75 30.59 0.55
CA GLY A 218 -0.62 31.11 0.50
C GLY A 218 -1.37 30.81 -0.80
N ARG A 219 -0.86 29.89 -1.64
CA ARG A 219 -1.45 29.55 -2.95
C ARG A 219 -2.62 28.57 -2.85
N ILE A 220 -2.60 27.71 -1.84
CA ILE A 220 -3.65 26.72 -1.59
C ILE A 220 -3.97 26.66 -0.10
N ASN A 221 -5.14 26.15 0.24
CA ASN A 221 -5.57 25.85 1.60
C ASN A 221 -6.06 24.39 1.74
N ARG A 222 -5.87 23.58 0.71
CA ARG A 222 -6.27 22.18 0.62
C ARG A 222 -5.27 21.41 -0.24
N THR A 223 -5.23 20.10 -0.03
CA THR A 223 -4.61 19.09 -0.89
C THR A 223 -5.59 17.91 -0.99
N GLY A 224 -5.13 16.72 -1.35
CA GLY A 224 -5.96 15.53 -1.30
C GLY A 224 -5.18 14.24 -1.50
N VAL A 225 -5.94 13.18 -1.73
CA VAL A 225 -5.45 11.87 -2.13
C VAL A 225 -6.33 11.38 -3.26
N MET A 226 -5.74 10.75 -4.26
CA MET A 226 -6.47 10.07 -5.32
C MET A 226 -5.99 8.64 -5.48
N VAL A 227 -6.91 7.79 -5.92
CA VAL A 227 -6.59 6.49 -6.51
C VAL A 227 -7.09 6.52 -7.94
N HIS A 228 -6.22 6.16 -8.89
CA HIS A 228 -6.49 6.27 -10.31
C HIS A 228 -5.97 5.06 -11.08
N TYR A 229 -6.51 4.84 -12.28
CA TYR A 229 -5.95 3.85 -13.21
C TYR A 229 -4.61 4.32 -13.75
N VAL A 230 -3.75 3.38 -14.14
CA VAL A 230 -2.47 3.66 -14.82
C VAL A 230 -2.55 3.08 -16.24
N PRO A 231 -3.10 3.84 -17.22
CA PRO A 231 -3.31 3.32 -18.57
C PRO A 231 -2.05 3.38 -19.46
N ASP A 232 -1.13 4.29 -19.13
CA ASP A 232 0.05 4.61 -19.92
C ASP A 232 1.21 5.07 -19.01
N GLU A 233 2.31 5.46 -19.64
CA GLU A 233 3.53 5.92 -18.94
C GLU A 233 3.42 7.36 -18.40
N GLY A 234 2.24 7.98 -18.45
CA GLY A 234 1.98 9.27 -17.85
C GLY A 234 2.12 9.24 -16.34
N VAL A 235 2.62 10.33 -15.77
CA VAL A 235 2.82 10.46 -14.32
C VAL A 235 1.55 11.01 -13.70
N ASP A 236 0.90 10.20 -12.87
CA ASP A 236 -0.29 10.56 -12.08
C ASP A 236 -1.44 11.17 -12.90
N SER A 237 -1.57 10.78 -14.18
CA SER A 237 -2.48 11.39 -15.16
C SER A 237 -3.64 10.51 -15.60
N GLY A 238 -3.73 9.27 -15.10
CA GLY A 238 -4.77 8.34 -15.51
C GLY A 238 -6.15 8.67 -14.89
N PRO A 239 -7.23 8.05 -15.41
CA PRO A 239 -8.58 8.33 -14.95
C PRO A 239 -8.77 8.05 -13.44
N PRO A 240 -9.31 9.00 -12.65
CA PRO A 240 -9.52 8.82 -11.22
C PRO A 240 -10.63 7.80 -10.94
N ILE A 241 -10.41 6.93 -9.97
CA ILE A 241 -11.39 5.98 -9.42
C ILE A 241 -12.10 6.60 -8.22
N ALA A 242 -11.32 7.21 -7.32
CA ALA A 242 -11.82 7.91 -6.15
C ALA A 242 -10.80 8.96 -5.71
N SER A 243 -11.28 10.04 -5.10
CA SER A 243 -10.43 11.06 -4.50
C SER A 243 -11.07 11.61 -3.23
N VAL A 244 -10.22 12.13 -2.33
CA VAL A 244 -10.63 12.76 -1.09
C VAL A 244 -9.82 14.04 -0.92
N GLU A 245 -10.52 15.15 -0.70
CA GLU A 245 -9.89 16.42 -0.34
C GLU A 245 -9.47 16.43 1.14
N VAL A 246 -8.31 17.03 1.41
CA VAL A 246 -7.76 17.25 2.74
C VAL A 246 -7.44 18.73 2.92
N ALA A 247 -8.28 19.44 3.67
CA ALA A 247 -8.04 20.85 4.03
C ALA A 247 -6.77 20.97 4.87
N ILE A 248 -5.92 21.98 4.65
CA ILE A 248 -4.68 22.23 5.40
C ILE A 248 -4.94 23.31 6.45
N GLY A 249 -4.68 22.99 7.72
CA GLY A 249 -4.95 23.91 8.83
C GLY A 249 -3.96 25.08 8.88
N PRO A 250 -4.38 26.31 9.25
CA PRO A 250 -3.51 27.50 9.25
C PRO A 250 -2.33 27.42 10.22
N ARG A 251 -2.40 26.54 11.21
CA ARG A 251 -1.35 26.28 12.22
C ARG A 251 -0.91 24.81 12.23
N GLU A 252 -1.27 24.04 11.21
CA GLU A 252 -0.87 22.65 11.09
C GLU A 252 0.65 22.54 10.88
N THR A 253 1.24 21.40 11.23
CA THR A 253 2.64 21.09 10.87
C THR A 253 2.66 20.14 9.68
N LEU A 254 3.77 20.11 8.93
CA LEU A 254 3.92 19.15 7.82
C LEU A 254 3.75 17.69 8.30
N GLU A 255 4.24 17.37 9.50
CA GLU A 255 4.10 16.03 10.08
C GLU A 255 2.64 15.69 10.38
N ALA A 256 1.88 16.61 10.96
CA ALA A 256 0.45 16.42 11.21
C ALA A 256 -0.33 16.24 9.89
N LEU A 257 -0.02 17.04 8.87
CA LEU A 257 -0.62 16.90 7.55
C LEU A 257 -0.29 15.53 6.92
N ARG A 258 0.98 15.11 6.95
CA ARG A 258 1.41 13.77 6.50
C ARG A 258 0.66 12.65 7.24
N GLY A 259 0.44 12.82 8.55
CA GLY A 259 -0.34 11.90 9.36
C GLY A 259 -1.79 11.77 8.90
N ARG A 260 -2.47 12.89 8.64
CA ARG A 260 -3.85 12.89 8.16
C ARG A 260 -3.99 12.39 6.73
N ILE A 261 -3.11 12.81 5.83
CA ILE A 261 -3.06 12.31 4.45
C ILE A 261 -2.91 10.79 4.46
N ARG A 262 -1.95 10.25 5.23
CA ARG A 262 -1.75 8.80 5.36
C ARG A 262 -3.00 8.06 5.87
N ALA A 263 -3.73 8.62 6.83
CA ALA A 263 -4.97 8.01 7.30
C ALA A 263 -6.05 7.98 6.20
N VAL A 264 -6.13 9.03 5.38
CA VAL A 264 -7.01 9.09 4.21
C VAL A 264 -6.57 8.10 3.14
N GLU A 265 -5.27 7.97 2.87
CA GLU A 265 -4.72 6.99 1.92
C GLU A 265 -5.16 5.57 2.26
N HIS A 266 -5.05 5.17 3.53
CA HIS A 266 -5.37 3.83 4.01
C HIS A 266 -6.82 3.43 3.74
N ASP A 267 -7.75 4.34 3.99
CA ASP A 267 -9.16 4.09 3.75
C ASP A 267 -9.50 4.17 2.25
N LEU A 268 -8.93 5.15 1.53
CA LEU A 268 -9.21 5.37 0.12
C LEU A 268 -8.72 4.21 -0.76
N ILE A 269 -7.51 3.68 -0.50
CA ILE A 269 -6.97 2.57 -1.31
C ILE A 269 -7.83 1.31 -1.20
N VAL A 270 -8.31 0.98 0.00
CA VAL A 270 -9.19 -0.16 0.23
C VAL A 270 -10.52 0.01 -0.50
N ARG A 271 -11.14 1.21 -0.39
CA ARG A 271 -12.40 1.52 -1.11
C ARG A 271 -12.22 1.44 -2.63
N ALA A 272 -11.14 2.01 -3.15
CA ALA A 272 -10.87 2.02 -4.59
C ALA A 272 -10.61 0.61 -5.15
N ILE A 273 -9.90 -0.25 -4.40
CA ILE A 273 -9.74 -1.68 -4.78
C ILE A 273 -11.11 -2.35 -4.87
N ALA A 274 -11.96 -2.20 -3.84
CA ALA A 274 -13.30 -2.81 -3.83
C ALA A 274 -14.17 -2.32 -5.00
N MET A 275 -14.17 -1.02 -5.28
CA MET A 275 -14.88 -0.43 -6.43
C MET A 275 -14.38 -1.02 -7.76
N THR A 276 -13.06 -1.15 -7.91
CA THR A 276 -12.43 -1.67 -9.12
C THR A 276 -12.79 -3.13 -9.35
N LEU A 277 -12.70 -3.98 -8.32
CA LEU A 277 -13.07 -5.40 -8.41
C LEU A 277 -14.56 -5.59 -8.69
N ALA A 278 -15.44 -4.82 -8.03
CA ALA A 278 -16.89 -4.89 -8.26
C ALA A 278 -17.29 -4.47 -9.68
N GLY A 279 -16.61 -3.50 -10.27
CA GLY A 279 -16.82 -3.10 -11.66
C GLY A 279 -16.44 -4.19 -12.67
N ARG A 280 -15.52 -5.09 -12.29
CA ARG A 280 -15.07 -6.23 -13.12
C ARG A 280 -15.96 -7.45 -13.02
N GLN A 281 -16.63 -7.67 -11.89
CA GLN A 281 -17.55 -8.80 -11.69
C GLN A 281 -18.87 -8.72 -12.51
N ARG A 282 -19.00 -7.77 -13.43
CA ARG A 282 -20.15 -7.61 -14.34
C ARG A 282 -19.83 -7.94 -15.81
N VAL A 283 -19.32 -9.13 -16.10
CA VAL A 283 -19.54 -9.77 -17.40
C VAL A 283 -19.66 -11.28 -17.19
N PRO A 284 -20.88 -11.84 -17.09
CA PRO A 284 -21.07 -13.25 -17.41
C PRO A 284 -20.74 -13.38 -18.90
N VAL A 285 -19.63 -14.06 -19.22
CA VAL A 285 -19.39 -14.50 -20.60
C VAL A 285 -20.48 -15.52 -20.90
N SER A 286 -21.52 -15.11 -21.62
CA SER A 286 -22.45 -16.07 -22.21
C SER A 286 -21.66 -16.80 -23.30
N MET A 287 -21.21 -18.02 -23.00
CA MET A 287 -20.77 -18.94 -24.04
C MET A 287 -22.02 -19.35 -24.82
N SER A 288 -22.24 -18.70 -25.97
CA SER A 288 -23.10 -19.26 -27.02
C SER A 288 -22.29 -20.35 -27.72
N ALA A 289 -22.70 -21.61 -27.50
CA ALA A 289 -22.28 -22.71 -28.33
C ALA A 289 -22.75 -22.45 -29.78
N SER A 290 -21.85 -22.69 -30.73
CA SER A 290 -22.16 -22.93 -32.14
C SER A 290 -21.43 -24.19 -32.57
#